data_AF-M2S958-F1
#
_entry.id   AF-M2S958-F1
#
_cell.length_a   1.000
_cell.length_b   1.000
_cell.length_c   1.000
_cell.angle_alpha   90.00
_cell.angle_beta   90.00
_cell.angle_gamma   90.00
#
_symmetry.space_group_name_H-M   'P 1'
#
loop_
_entity.id
_entity.type
_entity.pdbx_description
1 polymer ?
#
loop_
_entity_poly.entity_id
_entity_poly.type
_entity_poly.pdbx_seq_one_letter_code
_entity_poly.pdbx_strand_id
1 'polypeptide(L)'
;MNVDTLIASLPAKSDKDRRTILARAEDWVADGSPEQQEAGRKVLDAFSKLQEREAASDPVSKVENAFARMPPSDLGVSLMQVLLDNPGATSTALTEAIGWQDKAWQLHFGKIGWDRQDYLWPAPWSKVRNEPFKAGILADFDEATSGFTMKPEVVAGLERIGIKAKRI
;
A
#
# COMPACT_ATOMS: atom_id res chain seq x y z
N MET A 1 19.99 -9.46 24.04
CA MET A 1 19.06 -9.06 22.96
C MET A 1 19.11 -10.13 21.89
N ASN A 2 17.97 -10.70 21.50
CA ASN A 2 17.95 -11.78 20.49
C ASN A 2 17.81 -11.15 19.10
N VAL A 3 18.92 -11.10 18.36
CA VAL A 3 19.00 -10.52 17.01
C VAL A 3 18.12 -11.29 16.04
N ASP A 4 18.03 -12.62 16.19
CA ASP A 4 17.20 -13.46 15.30
C ASP A 4 15.70 -13.18 15.51
N THR A 5 15.27 -12.94 16.76
CA THR A 5 13.89 -12.51 17.04
C THR A 5 13.58 -11.13 16.45
N LEU A 6 14.54 -10.20 16.50
CA LEU A 6 14.38 -8.88 15.88
C LEU A 6 14.23 -9.02 14.36
N ILE A 7 15.11 -9.79 13.71
CA ILE A 7 15.10 -10.08 12.27
C ILE A 7 13.77 -10.70 11.86
N ALA A 8 13.29 -11.73 12.57
CA ALA A 8 12.03 -12.40 12.28
C ALA A 8 10.82 -11.45 12.34
N SER A 9 10.90 -10.37 13.14
CA SER A 9 9.84 -9.39 13.27
C SER A 9 9.85 -8.27 12.21
N LEU A 10 10.95 -8.11 11.47
CA LEU A 10 11.12 -7.04 10.46
C LEU A 10 9.99 -7.01 9.43
N PRO A 11 9.52 -8.16 8.89
CA PRO A 11 8.42 -8.14 7.94
C PRO A 11 7.20 -7.45 8.51
N ALA A 12 6.81 -7.67 9.77
CA ALA A 12 5.58 -7.13 10.37
C ALA A 12 5.71 -5.69 10.91
N LYS A 13 6.90 -5.10 10.92
CA LYS A 13 7.15 -3.75 11.45
C LYS A 13 6.73 -2.66 10.46
N SER A 14 6.31 -1.50 10.98
CA SER A 14 6.04 -0.30 10.17
C SER A 14 7.33 0.26 9.55
N ASP A 15 7.24 1.06 8.50
CA ASP A 15 8.42 1.73 7.91
C ASP A 15 9.16 2.61 8.91
N LYS A 16 8.42 3.28 9.79
CA LYS A 16 9.02 4.09 10.86
C LYS A 16 9.87 3.22 11.78
N ASP A 17 9.32 2.10 12.24
CA ASP A 17 10.04 1.19 13.14
C ASP A 17 11.23 0.53 12.43
N ARG A 18 11.05 0.13 11.16
CA ARG A 18 12.09 -0.41 10.29
C ARG A 18 13.26 0.58 10.14
N ARG A 19 12.99 1.87 9.90
CA ARG A 19 14.01 2.93 9.84
C ARG A 19 14.73 3.11 11.17
N THR A 20 14.02 3.08 12.29
CA THR A 20 14.65 3.15 13.61
C THR A 20 15.56 1.95 13.88
N ILE A 21 15.14 0.74 13.47
CA ILE A 21 15.97 -0.47 13.59
C ILE A 21 17.20 -0.38 12.69
N LEU A 22 17.05 0.09 11.45
CA LEU A 22 18.16 0.32 10.52
C LEU A 22 19.18 1.29 11.08
N ALA A 23 18.77 2.49 11.48
CA ALA A 23 19.66 3.51 12.03
C ALA A 23 20.44 2.97 13.23
N ARG A 24 19.76 2.24 14.12
CA ARG A 24 20.42 1.60 15.26
C ARG A 24 21.40 0.50 14.86
N ALA A 25 21.09 -0.26 13.81
CA ALA A 25 22.00 -1.28 13.29
C ALA A 25 23.23 -0.65 12.65
N GLU A 26 23.07 0.47 11.94
CA GLU A 26 24.19 1.27 11.40
C GLU A 26 25.08 1.80 12.53
N ASP A 27 24.49 2.37 13.59
CA ASP A 27 25.22 2.82 14.78
C ASP A 27 26.01 1.69 15.44
N TRP A 28 25.44 0.48 15.53
CA TRP A 28 26.15 -0.68 16.07
C TRP A 28 27.32 -1.13 15.21
N VAL A 29 27.21 -1.01 13.89
CA VAL A 29 28.31 -1.34 12.97
C VAL A 29 29.43 -0.31 13.06
N ALA A 30 29.11 0.96 13.25
CA ALA A 30 30.10 2.04 13.34
C ALA A 30 30.84 2.04 14.69
N ASP A 31 30.09 2.05 15.80
CA ASP A 31 30.64 2.40 17.12
C ASP A 31 30.41 1.32 18.20
N GLY A 32 29.78 0.20 17.84
CA GLY A 32 29.45 -0.88 18.77
C GLY A 32 30.63 -1.77 19.18
N SER A 33 30.41 -2.58 20.22
CA SER A 33 31.31 -3.70 20.57
C SER A 33 31.38 -4.72 19.41
N PRO A 34 32.40 -5.62 19.38
CA PRO A 34 32.49 -6.64 18.33
C PRO A 34 31.21 -7.49 18.16
N GLU A 35 30.54 -7.80 19.27
CA GLU A 35 29.26 -8.52 19.27
C GLU A 35 28.12 -7.67 18.69
N GLN A 36 28.10 -6.36 18.97
CA GLN A 36 27.12 -5.42 18.42
C GLN A 36 27.36 -5.17 16.93
N GLN A 37 28.62 -5.08 16.48
CA GLN A 37 28.96 -4.93 15.08
C GLN A 37 28.49 -6.13 14.25
N GLU A 38 28.72 -7.35 14.75
CA GLU A 38 28.23 -8.57 14.10
C GLU A 38 26.69 -8.63 14.09
N ALA A 39 26.05 -8.27 15.21
CA ALA A 39 24.59 -8.15 15.27
C ALA A 39 24.04 -7.12 14.27
N GLY A 40 24.64 -5.94 14.18
CA GLY A 40 24.26 -4.88 13.26
C GLY A 40 24.37 -5.33 11.80
N ARG A 41 25.48 -5.97 11.41
CA ARG A 41 25.67 -6.55 10.07
C ARG A 41 24.58 -7.56 9.72
N LYS A 42 24.23 -8.46 10.65
CA LYS A 42 23.15 -9.43 10.44
C LYS A 42 21.79 -8.76 10.22
N VAL A 43 21.48 -7.70 10.96
CA VAL A 43 20.23 -6.95 10.78
C VAL A 43 20.20 -6.25 9.42
N LEU A 44 21.30 -5.60 9.01
CA LEU A 44 21.40 -4.91 7.72
C LEU A 44 21.29 -5.88 6.53
N ASP A 45 21.97 -7.02 6.59
CA ASP A 45 21.87 -8.08 5.57
C ASP A 45 20.45 -8.65 5.47
N ALA A 46 19.81 -8.92 6.61
CA ALA A 46 18.41 -9.38 6.63
C ALA A 46 17.46 -8.32 6.04
N PHE A 47 17.71 -7.03 6.29
CA PHE A 47 16.92 -5.95 5.72
C PHE A 47 17.08 -5.85 4.21
N SER A 48 18.30 -5.94 3.70
CA SER A 48 18.59 -5.96 2.26
C SER A 48 17.87 -7.12 1.56
N LYS A 49 17.95 -8.33 2.12
CA LYS A 49 17.23 -9.51 1.59
C LYS A 49 15.72 -9.36 1.64
N LEU A 50 15.19 -8.71 2.67
CA LEU A 50 13.76 -8.42 2.76
C LEU A 50 13.34 -7.45 1.64
N GLN A 51 14.11 -6.38 1.42
CA GLN A 51 13.84 -5.41 0.34
C GLN A 51 13.92 -6.06 -1.04
N GLU A 52 14.90 -6.93 -1.29
CA GLU A 52 15.00 -7.68 -2.55
C GLU A 52 13.76 -8.55 -2.79
N ARG A 53 13.26 -9.24 -1.76
CA ARG A 53 12.03 -10.04 -1.84
C ARG A 53 10.80 -9.18 -2.06
N GLU A 54 10.67 -8.07 -1.34
CA GLU A 54 9.55 -7.13 -1.50
C GLU A 54 9.57 -6.46 -2.89
N ALA A 55 10.76 -6.18 -3.44
CA ALA A 55 10.93 -5.65 -4.79
C ALA A 55 10.60 -6.68 -5.88
N ALA A 56 10.98 -7.95 -5.66
CA ALA A 56 10.68 -9.06 -6.57
C ALA A 56 9.22 -9.54 -6.51
N SER A 57 8.44 -9.10 -5.50
CA SER A 57 7.01 -9.42 -5.41
C SER A 57 6.26 -8.86 -6.60
N ASP A 58 5.42 -9.68 -7.23
CA ASP A 58 4.54 -9.24 -8.29
C ASP A 58 3.50 -8.23 -7.77
N PRO A 59 2.94 -7.36 -8.63
CA PRO A 59 2.00 -6.32 -8.23
C PRO A 59 0.72 -6.84 -7.55
N VAL A 60 0.22 -8.01 -7.93
CA VAL A 60 -0.97 -8.62 -7.31
C VAL A 60 -0.69 -8.99 -5.86
N SER A 61 0.45 -9.65 -5.63
CA SER A 61 0.88 -10.03 -4.28
C SER A 61 1.20 -8.81 -3.41
N LYS A 62 1.64 -7.68 -3.99
CA LYS A 62 1.80 -6.42 -3.23
C LYS A 62 0.47 -5.89 -2.72
N VAL A 63 -0.58 -5.90 -3.56
CA VAL A 63 -1.93 -5.51 -3.16
C VAL A 63 -2.46 -6.44 -2.07
N GLU A 64 -2.40 -7.76 -2.29
CA GLU A 64 -2.84 -8.76 -1.32
C GLU A 64 -2.17 -8.55 0.05
N ASN A 65 -0.84 -8.43 0.07
CA ASN A 65 -0.08 -8.21 1.30
C ASN A 65 -0.41 -6.88 1.99
N ALA A 66 -0.59 -5.80 1.23
CA ALA A 66 -0.93 -4.48 1.77
C ALA A 66 -2.27 -4.52 2.51
N PHE A 67 -3.28 -5.16 1.92
CA PHE A 67 -4.61 -5.28 2.52
C PHE A 67 -4.70 -6.37 3.59
N ALA A 68 -3.86 -7.40 3.57
CA ALA A 68 -3.77 -8.37 4.66
C ALA A 68 -3.17 -7.76 5.94
N ARG A 69 -2.16 -6.89 5.79
CA ARG A 69 -1.51 -6.21 6.92
C ARG A 69 -2.35 -5.07 7.48
N MET A 70 -3.02 -4.35 6.59
CA MET A 70 -3.93 -3.29 6.96
C MET A 70 -5.29 -3.59 6.32
N PRO A 71 -6.16 -4.36 6.97
CA PRO A 71 -7.51 -4.62 6.48
C PRO A 71 -8.28 -3.32 6.24
N PRO A 72 -9.09 -3.23 5.18
CA PRO A 72 -9.93 -2.06 4.93
C PRO A 72 -11.05 -1.97 5.98
N SER A 73 -11.48 -0.76 6.33
CA SER A 73 -12.71 -0.56 7.09
C SER A 73 -13.94 -0.87 6.23
N ASP A 74 -15.11 -1.01 6.84
CA ASP A 74 -16.39 -1.21 6.10
C ASP A 74 -16.64 -0.11 5.06
N LEU A 75 -16.29 1.14 5.41
CA LEU A 75 -16.32 2.24 4.47
C LEU A 75 -15.32 2.05 3.33
N GLY A 76 -14.09 1.63 3.64
CA GLY A 76 -13.07 1.34 2.63
C GLY A 76 -13.51 0.24 1.66
N VAL A 77 -14.11 -0.84 2.18
CA VAL A 77 -14.73 -1.90 1.36
C VAL A 77 -15.82 -1.32 0.48
N SER A 78 -16.72 -0.51 1.02
CA SER A 78 -17.83 0.10 0.25
C SER A 78 -17.32 1.00 -0.89
N LEU A 79 -16.28 1.79 -0.64
CA LEU A 79 -15.65 2.67 -1.63
C LEU A 79 -14.96 1.89 -2.75
N MET A 80 -14.32 0.77 -2.44
CA MET A 80 -13.73 -0.12 -3.45
C MET A 80 -14.82 -0.87 -4.23
N GLN A 81 -15.84 -1.36 -3.53
CA GLN A 81 -16.94 -2.11 -4.13
C GLN A 81 -17.72 -1.26 -5.14
N VAL A 82 -18.04 0.00 -4.81
CA VAL A 82 -18.80 0.86 -5.74
C VAL A 82 -18.04 1.09 -7.05
N LEU A 83 -16.70 1.20 -7.01
CA LEU A 83 -15.89 1.31 -8.21
C LEU A 83 -15.81 0.00 -8.99
N LEU A 84 -15.64 -1.13 -8.29
CA LEU A 84 -15.65 -2.46 -8.90
C LEU A 84 -16.97 -2.75 -9.62
N ASP A 85 -18.09 -2.31 -9.05
CA ASP A 85 -19.43 -2.49 -9.60
C ASP A 85 -19.75 -1.47 -10.72
N ASN A 86 -19.02 -0.35 -10.80
CA ASN A 86 -19.28 0.74 -11.76
C ASN A 86 -17.97 1.25 -12.41
N PRO A 87 -17.24 0.41 -13.18
CA PRO A 87 -16.01 0.83 -13.84
C PRO A 87 -16.28 1.94 -14.87
N GLY A 88 -15.37 2.90 -14.97
CA GLY A 88 -15.50 4.10 -15.81
C GLY A 88 -16.39 5.19 -15.23
N ALA A 89 -17.02 4.98 -14.08
CA ALA A 89 -17.87 6.00 -13.46
C ALA A 89 -17.05 7.18 -12.95
N THR A 90 -17.65 8.37 -13.02
CA THR A 90 -17.04 9.59 -12.49
C THR A 90 -17.09 9.60 -10.97
N SER A 91 -16.25 10.40 -10.33
CA SER A 91 -16.31 10.58 -8.88
C SER A 91 -17.68 11.06 -8.38
N THR A 92 -18.43 11.82 -9.19
CA THR A 92 -19.79 12.25 -8.83
C THR A 92 -20.74 11.06 -8.84
N ALA A 93 -20.73 10.26 -9.92
CA ALA A 93 -21.58 9.07 -10.02
C ALA A 93 -21.26 8.04 -8.93
N LEU A 94 -19.99 7.84 -8.60
CA LEU A 94 -19.57 6.94 -7.51
C LEU A 94 -20.02 7.44 -6.13
N THR A 95 -20.00 8.76 -5.91
CA THR A 95 -20.51 9.40 -4.68
C THR A 95 -22.03 9.19 -4.55
N GLU A 96 -22.78 9.41 -5.63
CA GLU A 96 -24.23 9.23 -5.65
C GLU A 96 -24.61 7.76 -5.42
N ALA A 97 -23.85 6.82 -6.02
CA ALA A 97 -24.08 5.38 -5.86
C ALA A 97 -23.88 4.88 -4.42
N ILE A 98 -23.09 5.57 -3.59
CA ILE A 98 -22.95 5.30 -2.15
C ILE A 98 -23.89 6.13 -1.27
N GLY A 99 -24.75 6.97 -1.88
CA GLY A 99 -25.72 7.81 -1.17
C GLY A 99 -25.15 9.05 -0.50
N TRP A 100 -23.95 9.49 -0.89
CA TRP A 100 -23.32 10.70 -0.36
C TRP A 100 -23.72 11.93 -1.17
N GLN A 101 -23.69 13.10 -0.53
CA GLN A 101 -24.09 14.37 -1.17
C GLN A 101 -22.89 15.23 -1.58
N ASP A 102 -21.71 14.96 -1.03
CA ASP A 102 -20.47 15.68 -1.29
C ASP A 102 -19.57 14.91 -2.26
N LYS A 103 -19.07 15.57 -3.31
CA LYS A 103 -18.22 14.99 -4.36
C LYS A 103 -16.81 14.64 -3.86
N ALA A 104 -16.74 13.75 -2.88
CA ALA A 104 -15.55 13.44 -2.09
C ALA A 104 -15.11 11.98 -2.20
N TRP A 105 -15.81 11.13 -2.98
CA TRP A 105 -15.45 9.71 -3.17
C TRP A 105 -13.95 9.53 -3.46
N GLN A 106 -13.38 10.27 -4.40
CA GLN A 106 -11.97 10.21 -4.80
C GLN A 106 -10.99 10.56 -3.68
N LEU A 107 -11.38 11.44 -2.74
CA LEU A 107 -10.56 11.80 -1.58
C LEU A 107 -10.50 10.65 -0.59
N HIS A 108 -11.66 10.08 -0.26
CA HIS A 108 -11.76 8.95 0.66
C HIS A 108 -11.16 7.67 0.07
N PHE A 109 -11.40 7.42 -1.22
CA PHE A 109 -10.82 6.30 -1.96
C PHE A 109 -9.29 6.43 -2.05
N GLY A 110 -8.77 7.61 -2.40
CA GLY A 110 -7.33 7.86 -2.45
C GLY A 110 -6.65 7.67 -1.10
N LYS A 111 -7.34 7.94 0.01
CA LYS A 111 -6.84 7.68 1.36
C LYS A 111 -6.59 6.18 1.61
N ILE A 112 -7.36 5.28 1.02
CA ILE A 112 -7.17 3.83 1.16
C ILE A 112 -5.78 3.41 0.65
N GLY A 113 -5.43 3.85 -0.57
CA GLY A 113 -4.12 3.58 -1.15
C GLY A 113 -2.99 4.31 -0.40
N TRP A 114 -3.24 5.56 -0.01
CA TRP A 114 -2.27 6.38 0.70
C TRP A 114 -1.88 5.80 2.07
N ASP A 115 -2.84 5.32 2.85
CA ASP A 115 -2.57 4.71 4.16
C ASP A 115 -1.74 3.42 4.02
N ARG A 116 -1.69 2.84 2.80
CA ARG A 116 -0.91 1.65 2.43
C ARG A 116 0.30 1.96 1.56
N GLN A 117 0.70 3.23 1.46
CA GLN A 117 1.77 3.66 0.55
C GLN A 117 3.06 2.87 0.76
N ASP A 118 3.43 2.53 1.99
CA ASP A 118 4.65 1.76 2.30
C ASP A 118 4.70 0.39 1.56
N TYR A 119 3.54 -0.13 1.15
CA TYR A 119 3.41 -1.39 0.40
C TYR A 119 3.07 -1.21 -1.08
N LEU A 120 2.40 -0.10 -1.42
CA LEU A 120 1.80 0.13 -2.73
C LEU A 120 2.53 1.20 -3.57
N TRP A 121 3.57 1.83 -3.03
CA TRP A 121 4.36 2.84 -3.73
C TRP A 121 5.13 2.25 -4.94
N PRO A 122 5.34 3.03 -6.03
CA PRO A 122 5.03 4.44 -6.21
C PRO A 122 3.60 4.78 -6.66
N ALA A 123 3.03 5.81 -6.03
CA ALA A 123 1.84 6.48 -6.55
C ALA A 123 2.18 7.27 -7.84
N PRO A 124 1.29 7.31 -8.84
CA PRO A 124 1.49 8.13 -10.02
C PRO A 124 1.47 9.62 -9.66
N TRP A 125 2.23 10.42 -10.40
CA TRP A 125 2.19 11.88 -10.29
C TRP A 125 0.89 12.43 -10.86
N SER A 126 0.27 13.40 -10.17
CA SER A 126 -0.84 14.17 -10.72
C SER A 126 -0.38 14.98 -11.94
N LYS A 127 -1.19 14.97 -13.01
CA LYS A 127 -0.92 15.72 -14.24
C LYS A 127 -1.21 17.23 -14.11
N VAL A 128 -2.00 17.61 -13.10
CA VAL A 128 -2.50 19.00 -12.92
C VAL A 128 -2.01 19.67 -11.65
N ARG A 129 -1.46 18.90 -10.69
CA ARG A 129 -1.02 19.40 -9.38
C ARG A 129 0.38 18.88 -9.08
N ASN A 130 1.19 19.67 -8.39
CA ASN A 130 2.48 19.22 -7.85
C ASN A 130 2.29 18.42 -6.53
N GLU A 131 1.24 17.58 -6.45
CA GLU A 131 1.13 16.50 -5.43
C GLU A 131 0.79 15.08 -6.00
N PRO A 132 1.16 13.96 -5.34
CA PRO A 132 0.89 12.62 -5.85
C PRO A 132 -0.60 12.36 -6.06
N PHE A 133 -0.97 11.67 -7.14
CA PHE A 133 -2.35 11.33 -7.41
C PHE A 133 -2.76 10.10 -6.58
N LYS A 134 -3.27 10.35 -5.37
CA LYS A 134 -3.54 9.31 -4.36
C LYS A 134 -4.52 8.23 -4.82
N ALA A 135 -5.61 8.61 -5.52
CA ALA A 135 -6.53 7.63 -6.10
C ALA A 135 -5.86 6.76 -7.17
N GLY A 136 -4.84 7.32 -7.84
CA GLY A 136 -3.97 6.66 -8.80
C GLY A 136 -3.19 5.46 -8.27
N ILE A 137 -3.10 5.29 -6.95
CA ILE A 137 -2.48 4.11 -6.33
C ILE A 137 -3.30 2.86 -6.64
N LEU A 138 -4.64 2.98 -6.64
CA LEU A 138 -5.54 1.84 -6.76
C LEU A 138 -6.34 1.82 -8.09
N ALA A 139 -6.52 2.98 -8.71
CA ALA A 139 -7.35 3.13 -9.90
C ALA A 139 -6.62 3.92 -11.00
N ASP A 140 -6.96 3.63 -12.25
CA ASP A 140 -6.66 4.48 -13.38
C ASP A 140 -7.72 5.57 -13.54
N PHE A 141 -7.28 6.74 -14.00
CA PHE A 141 -8.15 7.88 -14.27
C PHE A 141 -8.09 8.23 -15.75
N ASP A 142 -9.25 8.24 -16.40
CA ASP A 142 -9.41 8.68 -17.78
C ASP A 142 -9.80 10.16 -17.81
N GLU A 143 -8.92 10.99 -18.39
CA GLU A 143 -9.15 12.43 -18.49
C GLU A 143 -10.27 12.80 -19.47
N ALA A 144 -10.56 11.97 -20.47
CA ALA A 144 -11.60 12.26 -21.46
C ALA A 144 -13.00 12.11 -20.86
N THR A 145 -13.19 11.11 -20.00
CA THR A 145 -14.48 10.80 -19.36
C THR A 145 -14.56 11.29 -17.92
N SER A 146 -13.43 11.69 -17.33
CA SER A 146 -13.27 11.85 -15.87
C SER A 146 -13.66 10.58 -15.09
N GLY A 147 -13.56 9.42 -15.76
CA GLY A 147 -13.92 8.11 -15.23
C GLY A 147 -12.78 7.46 -14.47
N PHE A 148 -13.14 6.64 -13.48
CA PHE A 148 -12.20 5.83 -12.72
C PHE A 148 -12.40 4.35 -13.04
N THR A 149 -11.31 3.59 -13.13
CA THR A 149 -11.35 2.14 -13.27
C THR A 149 -10.32 1.52 -12.34
N MET A 150 -10.70 0.48 -11.59
CA MET A 150 -9.74 -0.23 -10.72
C MET A 150 -8.62 -0.84 -11.56
N LYS A 151 -7.36 -0.71 -11.11
CA LYS A 151 -6.21 -1.30 -11.81
C LYS A 151 -6.33 -2.83 -11.85
N PRO A 152 -5.92 -3.52 -12.93
CA PRO A 152 -6.06 -4.97 -13.05
C PRO A 152 -5.39 -5.76 -11.91
N GLU A 153 -4.19 -5.35 -11.50
CA GLU A 153 -3.46 -5.96 -10.39
C GLU A 153 -4.15 -5.75 -9.03
N VAL A 154 -4.85 -4.62 -8.89
CA VAL A 154 -5.63 -4.30 -7.68
C VAL A 154 -6.88 -5.14 -7.63
N VAL A 155 -7.59 -5.31 -8.76
CA VAL A 155 -8.73 -6.24 -8.86
C VAL A 155 -8.29 -7.65 -8.46
N ALA A 156 -7.23 -8.18 -9.09
CA ALA A 156 -6.74 -9.52 -8.80
C ALA A 156 -6.29 -9.69 -7.34
N GLY A 157 -5.67 -8.67 -6.74
CA GLY A 157 -5.23 -8.72 -5.34
C GLY A 157 -6.38 -8.66 -4.35
N LEU A 158 -7.38 -7.80 -4.62
CA LEU A 158 -8.61 -7.71 -3.82
C LEU A 158 -9.43 -9.00 -3.89
N GLU A 159 -9.49 -9.66 -5.06
CA GLU A 159 -10.19 -10.94 -5.21
C GLU A 159 -9.62 -12.04 -4.31
N ARG A 160 -8.29 -12.08 -4.15
CA ARG A 160 -7.61 -13.06 -3.26
C ARG A 160 -7.98 -12.89 -1.79
N ILE A 161 -8.39 -11.69 -1.38
CA ILE A 161 -8.84 -11.39 -0.01
C ILE A 161 -10.37 -11.31 0.10
N GLY A 162 -11.11 -11.72 -0.93
CA GLY A 162 -12.56 -11.84 -0.91
C GLY A 162 -13.35 -10.59 -1.30
N ILE A 163 -12.69 -9.51 -1.75
CA ILE A 163 -13.33 -8.29 -2.24
C ILE A 163 -13.39 -8.36 -3.77
N LYS A 164 -14.59 -8.47 -4.35
CA LYS A 164 -14.77 -8.68 -5.80
C LYS A 164 -16.04 -8.01 -6.29
N ALA A 165 -16.06 -7.66 -7.58
CA ALA A 165 -17.26 -7.13 -8.23
C ALA A 165 -18.44 -8.09 -8.03
N LYS A 166 -19.64 -7.55 -7.84
CA LYS A 166 -20.85 -8.36 -7.82
C LYS A 166 -21.03 -8.98 -9.21
N ARG A 167 -21.03 -10.31 -9.28
CA ARG A 167 -21.42 -11.01 -10.52
C ARG A 167 -22.90 -10.69 -10.77
N ILE A 168 -23.16 -10.05 -11.92
CA ILE A 168 -24.51 -9.86 -12.47
C ILE A 168 -24.96 -11.18 -13.10
#